data_AF-A0A6J4VAA8-F1
#
_entry.id   AF-A0A6J4VAA8-F1
#
_cell.length_a   1.000
_cell.length_b   1.000
_cell.length_c   1.000
_cell.angle_alpha   90.00
_cell.angle_beta   90.00
_cell.angle_gamma   90.00
#
_symmetry.space_group_name_H-M   'P 1'
#
loop_
_entity.id
_entity.type
_entity.pdbx_description
1 polymer ?
#
loop_
_entity_poly.entity_id
_entity_poly.type
_entity_poly.pdbx_seq_one_letter_code
_entity_poly.pdbx_strand_id
1 'polypeptide(L)'
;MSGGFLRVQVDDLDGFKDAVFDFVTDPRPSRGGRPVIQELGDLMPDVVDVLEAMVMDGTEERQDVSDYVDAVFVGGLAVPREH
;
A
#
# COMPACT_ATOMS: atom_id res chain seq x y z
N MET A 1 -5.43 -17.97 -16.58
CA MET A 1 -5.69 -16.61 -17.09
C MET A 1 -6.13 -15.85 -15.86
N SER A 2 -5.30 -15.01 -15.25
CA SER A 2 -4.81 -13.72 -15.74
C SER A 2 -3.40 -13.52 -15.17
N GLY A 3 -2.36 -13.15 -15.92
CA GLY A 3 -2.27 -11.91 -16.67
C GLY A 3 -1.79 -10.83 -15.70
N GLY A 4 -0.55 -10.95 -15.22
CA GLY A 4 0.04 -10.03 -14.25
C GLY A 4 0.08 -8.60 -14.78
N PHE A 5 -0.47 -7.67 -14.00
CA PHE A 5 -0.51 -6.25 -14.32
C PHE A 5 0.48 -5.44 -13.48
N LEU A 6 1.16 -6.03 -12.49
CA LEU A 6 2.31 -5.37 -11.85
C LEU A 6 3.59 -5.40 -12.71
N ARG A 7 3.48 -4.98 -13.96
CA ARG A 7 4.54 -4.21 -14.61
C ARG A 7 4.25 -2.73 -14.36
N VAL A 8 4.08 -2.36 -13.09
CA VAL A 8 4.33 -1.00 -12.65
C VAL A 8 5.80 -0.75 -12.97
N GLN A 9 6.07 -0.22 -14.16
CA GLN A 9 7.03 0.86 -14.21
C GLN A 9 6.47 1.87 -13.21
N VAL A 10 7.22 2.18 -12.15
CA VAL A 10 6.93 3.26 -11.21
C VAL A 10 7.06 4.58 -11.98
N ASP A 11 6.18 4.79 -12.96
CA ASP A 11 6.04 6.02 -13.75
C ASP A 11 5.02 6.94 -13.06
N ASP A 12 4.09 6.35 -12.29
CA ASP A 12 3.05 7.05 -11.54
C ASP A 12 3.02 6.62 -10.06
N LEU A 13 4.08 6.95 -9.33
CA LEU A 13 4.16 6.71 -7.88
C LEU A 13 3.06 7.48 -7.11
N ASP A 14 2.68 8.66 -7.60
CA ASP A 14 1.70 9.51 -6.95
C ASP A 14 0.28 8.90 -7.03
N GLY A 15 -0.14 8.37 -8.18
CA GLY A 15 -1.41 7.65 -8.28
C GLY A 15 -1.42 6.32 -7.52
N PHE A 16 -0.27 5.66 -7.36
CA PHE A 16 -0.17 4.52 -6.44
C PHE A 16 -0.41 4.96 -4.98
N LYS A 17 0.23 6.05 -4.53
CA LYS A 17 0.03 6.61 -3.18
C LYS A 17 -1.42 7.01 -2.94
N ASP A 18 -2.10 7.63 -3.90
CA ASP A 18 -3.53 7.92 -3.80
C ASP A 18 -4.39 6.66 -3.70
N ALA A 19 -4.08 5.63 -4.47
CA ALA A 19 -4.83 4.38 -4.43
C ALA A 19 -4.67 3.64 -3.08
N VAL A 20 -3.48 3.72 -2.47
CA VAL A 20 -3.22 3.22 -1.11
C VAL A 20 -3.92 4.09 -0.07
N PHE A 21 -3.90 5.42 -0.21
CA PHE A 21 -4.60 6.33 0.69
C PHE A 21 -6.11 6.09 0.69
N ASP A 22 -6.72 5.95 -0.49
CA ASP A 22 -8.14 5.65 -0.62
C ASP A 22 -8.49 4.24 -0.08
N PHE A 23 -7.52 3.32 -0.03
CA PHE A 23 -7.70 2.02 0.64
C PHE A 23 -7.69 2.16 2.16
N VAL A 24 -6.71 2.86 2.74
CA VAL A 24 -6.59 2.98 4.20
C VAL A 24 -7.71 3.84 4.81
N THR A 25 -8.27 4.76 4.03
CA THR A 25 -9.38 5.62 4.45
C THR A 25 -10.77 5.03 4.17
N ASP A 26 -10.86 3.89 3.46
CA ASP A 26 -12.14 3.23 3.17
C ASP A 26 -12.51 2.22 4.27
N PRO A 27 -13.49 2.51 5.14
CA PRO A 27 -13.85 1.61 6.24
C PRO A 27 -14.59 0.35 5.75
N ARG A 28 -14.97 0.26 4.48
CA ARG A 28 -15.78 -0.84 3.97
C ARG A 28 -14.94 -2.11 3.79
N PRO A 29 -15.50 -3.29 4.08
CA PRO A 29 -14.82 -4.57 3.87
C PRO A 29 -14.55 -4.88 2.38
N SER A 30 -15.20 -4.17 1.45
CA SER A 30 -14.96 -4.31 0.01
C SER A 30 -13.66 -3.67 -0.48
N ARG A 31 -12.94 -2.89 0.36
CA ARG A 31 -11.70 -2.20 -0.02
C ARG A 31 -10.62 -3.15 -0.55
N GLY A 32 -10.53 -4.37 0.00
CA GLY A 32 -9.54 -5.37 -0.39
C GLY A 32 -9.76 -5.95 -1.79
N GLY A 33 -10.94 -5.75 -2.38
CA GLY A 33 -11.24 -6.17 -3.75
C GLY A 33 -10.64 -5.26 -4.83
N ARG A 34 -9.95 -4.19 -4.44
CA ARG A 34 -9.32 -3.25 -5.39
C ARG A 34 -8.17 -3.95 -6.12
N PRO A 35 -8.06 -3.82 -7.45
CA PRO A 35 -7.01 -4.47 -8.22
C PRO A 35 -5.60 -4.19 -7.70
N VAL A 36 -5.32 -2.95 -7.29
CA VAL A 36 -4.02 -2.54 -6.73
C VAL A 36 -3.68 -3.28 -5.44
N ILE A 37 -4.68 -3.57 -4.59
CA ILE A 37 -4.49 -4.24 -3.30
C ILE A 37 -4.38 -5.75 -3.48
N GLN A 38 -5.13 -6.32 -4.43
CA GLN A 38 -4.99 -7.73 -4.81
C GLN A 38 -3.58 -8.02 -5.35
N GLU A 39 -3.11 -7.21 -6.32
CA GLU A 39 -1.76 -7.36 -6.86
C GLU A 39 -0.68 -7.13 -5.79
N LEU A 40 -0.90 -6.16 -4.89
CA LEU A 40 -0.01 -5.93 -3.76
C LEU A 40 0.01 -7.13 -2.80
N GLY A 41 -1.12 -7.76 -2.53
CA GLY A 41 -1.22 -8.96 -1.70
C GLY A 41 -0.56 -10.18 -2.33
N ASP A 42 -0.61 -10.32 -3.65
CA ASP A 42 0.10 -11.38 -4.38
C ASP A 42 1.63 -11.21 -4.35
N LEU A 43 2.13 -9.98 -4.23
CA LEU A 43 3.56 -9.68 -4.32
C LEU A 43 4.23 -9.41 -2.97
N MET A 44 3.54 -8.72 -2.08
CA MET A 44 4.00 -8.28 -0.76
C MET A 44 2.84 -8.32 0.25
N PRO A 45 2.44 -9.52 0.70
CA PRO A 45 1.34 -9.68 1.65
C PRO A 45 1.57 -8.93 2.97
N ASP A 46 2.82 -8.87 3.44
CA ASP A 46 3.19 -8.12 4.67
C ASP A 46 2.86 -6.62 4.57
N VAL A 47 2.92 -6.03 3.37
CA VAL A 47 2.56 -4.62 3.17
C VAL A 47 1.05 -4.43 3.31
N VAL A 48 0.25 -5.38 2.81
CA VAL A 48 -1.21 -5.34 2.94
C VAL A 48 -1.65 -5.44 4.40
N ASP A 49 -0.98 -6.27 5.22
CA ASP A 49 -1.26 -6.37 6.64
C ASP A 49 -1.00 -5.04 7.38
N VAL A 50 0.06 -4.30 7.00
CA VAL A 50 0.34 -2.97 7.56
C VAL A 50 -0.71 -1.94 7.13
N LEU A 51 -1.14 -1.97 5.86
CA LEU A 51 -2.19 -1.08 5.38
C LEU A 51 -3.54 -1.38 6.05
N GLU A 52 -3.85 -2.65 6.32
CA GLU A 52 -5.03 -3.05 7.10
C GLU A 52 -4.95 -2.55 8.55
N ALA A 53 -3.76 -2.54 9.16
CA ALA A 53 -3.55 -1.92 10.46
C ALA A 53 -3.77 -0.41 10.43
N MET A 54 -3.31 0.28 9.38
CA MET A 54 -3.57 1.71 9.15
C MET A 54 -5.07 2.03 9.04
N VAL A 55 -5.86 1.15 8.40
CA VAL A 55 -7.33 1.28 8.37
C VAL A 55 -7.92 1.21 9.78
N MET A 56 -7.45 0.26 10.60
CA MET A 56 -7.96 0.07 11.96
C MET A 56 -7.56 1.21 12.90
N ASP A 57 -6.37 1.78 12.71
CA ASP A 57 -5.88 2.93 13.46
C ASP A 57 -6.59 4.24 13.05
N GLY A 58 -7.11 4.26 11.82
CA GLY A 58 -7.85 5.39 11.27
C GLY A 58 -6.94 6.45 10.67
N THR A 59 -5.96 6.05 9.86
CA THR A 59 -5.04 6.99 9.19
C THR A 59 -5.79 8.11 8.46
N GLU A 60 -5.56 9.36 8.88
CA GLU A 60 -6.28 10.54 8.39
C GLU A 60 -5.46 11.36 7.37
N GLU A 61 -4.13 11.24 7.40
CA GLU A 61 -3.24 12.07 6.57
C GLU A 61 -2.63 11.30 5.38
N ARG A 62 -2.78 11.86 4.17
CA ARG A 62 -2.18 11.32 2.94
C ARG A 62 -0.65 11.28 3.01
N GLN A 63 -0.05 12.17 3.80
CA GLN A 63 1.40 12.28 3.93
C GLN A 63 1.99 11.03 4.62
N ASP A 64 1.39 10.53 5.70
CA ASP A 64 1.86 9.32 6.38
C ASP A 64 1.88 8.09 5.46
N VAL A 65 0.83 7.95 4.64
CA VAL A 65 0.76 6.87 3.63
C VAL A 65 1.82 7.05 2.55
N SER A 66 2.01 8.29 2.09
CA SER A 66 3.04 8.61 1.10
C SER A 66 4.45 8.30 1.61
N ASP A 67 4.76 8.63 2.86
CA ASP A 67 6.06 8.36 3.48
C ASP A 67 6.29 6.86 3.69
N TYR A 68 5.25 6.13 4.12
CA TYR A 68 5.33 4.67 4.20
C TYR A 68 5.59 4.02 2.84
N VAL A 69 4.86 4.44 1.80
CA VAL A 69 5.06 3.93 0.43
C VAL A 69 6.47 4.29 -0.08
N ASP A 70 6.97 5.50 0.18
CA ASP A 70 8.35 5.85 -0.19
C ASP A 70 9.35 4.94 0.53
N ALA A 71 9.19 4.71 1.83
CA ALA A 71 10.08 3.85 2.63
C ALA A 71 10.04 2.36 2.20
N VAL A 72 8.91 1.86 1.72
CA VAL A 72 8.79 0.45 1.30
C VAL A 72 9.32 0.26 -0.13
N PHE A 73 9.09 1.22 -1.03
CA PHE A 73 9.29 1.02 -2.47
C PHE A 73 10.43 1.83 -3.09
N VAL A 74 10.86 2.94 -2.49
CA VAL A 74 11.87 3.85 -3.05
C VAL A 74 13.11 3.91 -2.17
N GLY A 75 12.91 4.11 -0.87
CA GLY A 75 13.96 4.20 0.12
C GLY A 75 14.12 2.87 0.83
N GLY A 76 14.98 1.97 0.33
CA GLY A 76 15.45 0.80 1.09
C GLY A 76 16.29 1.17 2.32
N LEU A 77 15.81 2.07 3.17
CA LEU A 77 16.51 2.63 4.32
C LEU A 77 15.55 2.74 5.52
N ALA A 78 15.78 1.80 6.44
CA ALA A 78 15.64 1.90 7.89
C ALA A 78 14.23 1.78 8.50
N VAL A 79 13.77 0.53 8.63
CA VAL A 79 13.15 0.12 9.90
C VAL A 79 14.25 -0.58 10.72
N PRO A 80 14.76 0.00 11.83
CA PRO A 80 15.55 -0.79 12.77
C PRO A 80 14.68 -1.94 13.28
N ARG A 81 15.08 -3.16 12.96
CA ARG A 81 14.52 -4.38 13.54
C ARG A 81 14.98 -4.42 14.99
N GLU A 82 14.14 -3.95 15.91
CA GLU A 82 14.36 -4.13 17.35
C GLU A 82 14.45 -5.65 17.63
N HIS A 83 15.48 -6.03 18.38
CA HIS A 83 16.03 -7.39 18.51
C HIS A 83 15.70 -8.02 19.87
#